data_AF-A0A923WFE2-F1
#
_entry.id   AF-A0A923WFE2-F1
#
_cell.length_a   1.000
_cell.length_b   1.000
_cell.length_c   1.000
_cell.angle_alpha   90.00
_cell.angle_beta   90.00
_cell.angle_gamma   90.00
#
_symmetry.space_group_name_H-M   'P 1'
#
loop_
_entity.id
_entity.type
_entity.pdbx_description
1 polymer ?
#
loop_
_entity_poly.entity_id
_entity_poly.type
_entity_poly.pdbx_seq_one_letter_code
_entity_poly.pdbx_strand_id
1 'polypeptide(L)'
;MLQQRAAAGADVTHPVGEAHIKSTFNNTHVTITDPSGAVIAWGSGGTVGFKGSRKSTPFAAGMAAESAGRQAMEHGMKKVDVLVKGPGSGRETA
;
A
#
# COMPACT_ATOMS: atom_id res chain seq x y z
N MET A 1 -12.56 1.83 23.58
CA MET A 1 -11.59 1.72 22.47
C MET A 1 -12.37 1.86 21.17
N LEU A 2 -12.11 2.94 20.44
CA LEU A 2 -12.87 3.34 19.25
C LEU A 2 -12.71 2.32 18.11
N GLN A 3 -13.84 2.07 17.47
CA GLN A 3 -14.07 1.15 16.36
C GLN A 3 -13.08 1.37 15.20
N GLN A 4 -12.43 0.31 14.73
CA GLN A 4 -12.13 0.19 13.30
C GLN A 4 -13.33 -0.51 12.66
N ARG A 5 -14.24 0.31 12.13
CA ARG A 5 -15.24 -0.15 11.17
C ARG A 5 -14.47 -0.67 9.95
N ALA A 6 -14.40 -1.99 9.81
CA ALA A 6 -14.18 -2.60 8.52
C ALA A 6 -15.32 -2.11 7.62
N ALA A 7 -14.98 -1.34 6.59
CA ALA A 7 -15.93 -0.99 5.55
C ALA A 7 -16.46 -2.31 4.97
N ALA A 8 -17.78 -2.43 5.01
CA ALA A 8 -18.51 -3.59 4.54
C ALA A 8 -18.25 -3.84 3.05
N GLY A 9 -18.45 -5.10 2.67
CA GLY A 9 -18.15 -5.64 1.35
C GLY A 9 -18.66 -4.79 0.21
N ALA A 10 -17.76 -4.60 -0.75
CA ALA A 10 -18.11 -4.46 -2.14
C ALA A 10 -17.13 -5.40 -2.85
N ASP A 11 -17.64 -6.53 -3.35
CA ASP A 11 -17.02 -7.28 -4.44
C ASP A 11 -17.14 -6.39 -5.68
N VAL A 12 -16.35 -5.32 -5.70
CA VAL A 12 -16.24 -4.42 -6.84
C VAL A 12 -14.97 -4.84 -7.53
N THR A 13 -15.17 -5.68 -8.54
CA THR A 13 -14.19 -5.94 -9.58
C THR A 13 -13.85 -4.60 -10.25
N HIS A 14 -12.98 -3.83 -9.61
CA HIS A 14 -12.43 -2.59 -10.15
C HIS A 14 -11.21 -2.98 -10.97
N PRO A 15 -11.31 -3.05 -12.31
CA PRO A 15 -10.15 -3.38 -13.14
C PRO A 15 -9.06 -2.31 -13.07
N VAL A 16 -9.38 -1.12 -12.58
CA VAL A 16 -8.51 0.06 -12.48
C VAL A 16 -8.55 0.64 -11.07
N GLY A 17 -7.39 1.02 -10.53
CA GLY A 17 -7.23 1.69 -9.24
C GLY A 17 -6.01 2.59 -9.22
N GLU A 18 -5.70 3.17 -8.06
CA GLU A 18 -4.55 4.04 -7.84
C GLU A 18 -3.71 3.48 -6.68
N ALA A 19 -2.40 3.37 -6.90
CA ALA A 19 -1.41 2.97 -5.90
C ALA A 19 -0.65 4.20 -5.41
N HIS A 20 -0.96 4.64 -4.19
CA HIS A 20 -0.29 5.73 -3.51
C HIS A 20 0.91 5.21 -2.71
N ILE A 21 2.11 5.58 -3.14
CA ILE A 21 3.37 5.27 -2.46
C ILE A 21 3.85 6.54 -1.76
N LYS A 22 3.83 6.53 -0.43
CA LYS A 22 4.40 7.60 0.40
C LYS A 22 5.71 7.13 1.00
N SER A 23 6.82 7.54 0.40
CA SER A 23 8.16 7.25 0.90
C SER A 23 8.72 8.42 1.70
N THR A 24 8.91 8.19 2.99
CA THR A 24 9.54 9.14 3.93
C THR A 24 10.90 8.61 4.37
N PHE A 25 11.72 9.44 5.00
CA PHE A 25 13.02 9.02 5.55
C PHE A 25 12.93 7.87 6.56
N ASN A 26 11.77 7.73 7.21
CA ASN A 26 11.59 6.80 8.30
C ASN A 26 10.71 5.61 7.93
N ASN A 27 9.92 5.65 6.86
CA ASN A 27 9.03 4.56 6.45
C ASN A 27 8.51 4.74 5.03
N THR A 28 8.14 3.65 4.38
CA THR A 28 7.37 3.66 3.13
C THR A 28 5.99 3.06 3.38
N HIS A 29 4.96 3.81 3.02
CA HIS A 29 3.57 3.37 3.06
C HIS A 29 3.06 3.20 1.64
N VAL A 30 2.50 2.05 1.34
CA VAL A 30 1.87 1.72 0.07
C VAL A 30 0.39 1.54 0.34
N THR A 31 -0.45 2.32 -0.36
CA THR A 31 -1.90 2.26 -0.21
C THR A 31 -2.49 2.13 -1.59
N ILE A 32 -3.35 1.15 -1.79
CA ILE A 32 -4.03 0.91 -3.05
C ILE A 32 -5.50 1.27 -2.83
N THR A 33 -5.96 2.19 -3.65
CA THR A 33 -7.32 2.72 -3.62
C THR A 33 -8.01 2.46 -4.94
N ASP A 34 -9.33 2.39 -4.90
CA ASP A 34 -10.14 2.52 -6.11
C ASP A 34 -10.29 4.00 -6.49
N PRO A 35 -10.75 4.30 -7.73
CA PRO A 35 -10.94 5.68 -8.19
C PRO A 35 -11.98 6.47 -7.39
N SER A 36 -12.84 5.78 -6.63
CA SER A 36 -13.76 6.39 -5.65
C SER A 36 -13.07 6.85 -4.37
N GLY A 37 -11.81 6.49 -4.16
CA GLY A 37 -11.03 6.84 -2.96
C GLY A 37 -11.24 5.89 -1.78
N ALA A 38 -11.89 4.73 -1.97
CA ALA A 38 -11.92 3.70 -0.95
C ALA A 38 -10.61 2.91 -0.98
N VAL A 39 -10.14 2.53 0.21
CA VAL A 39 -8.88 1.79 0.39
C VAL A 39 -9.19 0.30 0.30
N ILE A 40 -8.64 -0.34 -0.73
CA ILE A 40 -8.77 -1.79 -0.93
C ILE A 40 -7.70 -2.52 -0.14
N ALA A 41 -6.45 -2.07 -0.24
CA ALA A 41 -5.32 -2.71 0.41
C ALA A 41 -4.29 -1.66 0.84
N TRP A 42 -3.55 -1.96 1.91
CA TRP A 42 -2.45 -1.10 2.33
C TRP A 42 -1.38 -1.91 3.04
N GLY A 43 -0.16 -1.41 2.96
CA GLY A 43 1.01 -2.02 3.56
C GLY A 43 2.05 -0.97 3.91
N SER A 44 2.90 -1.28 4.86
CA SER A 44 4.07 -0.47 5.15
C SER A 44 5.21 -1.35 5.63
N GLY A 45 6.43 -0.82 5.68
CA GLY A 45 7.57 -1.55 6.24
C GLY A 45 7.31 -2.08 7.65
N GLY A 46 6.48 -1.38 8.44
CA GLY A 46 6.03 -1.86 9.75
C GLY A 46 5.06 -3.04 9.70
N THR A 47 4.14 -3.03 8.73
CA THR A 47 3.11 -4.07 8.56
C THR A 47 3.71 -5.41 8.14
N VAL A 48 4.77 -5.38 7.33
CA VAL A 48 5.52 -6.59 6.91
C VAL A 48 6.55 -7.06 7.94
N GLY A 49 6.55 -6.50 9.15
CA GLY A 49 7.35 -6.98 10.28
C GLY A 49 8.73 -6.33 10.44
N PHE A 50 9.09 -5.32 9.63
CA PHE A 50 10.34 -4.59 9.85
C PHE A 50 10.19 -3.59 10.98
N LYS A 51 11.13 -3.64 11.93
CA LYS A 51 11.19 -2.77 13.11
C LYS A 51 12.43 -1.87 13.06
N GLY A 52 12.33 -0.71 13.72
CA GLY A 52 13.44 0.23 13.86
C GLY A 52 13.87 0.87 12.54
N SER A 53 15.18 1.01 12.33
CA SER A 53 15.77 1.57 11.10
C SER A 53 15.53 0.71 9.85
N ARG A 54 15.21 -0.59 10.01
CA ARG A 54 14.98 -1.48 8.86
C ARG A 54 13.70 -1.14 8.08
N LYS A 55 12.77 -0.40 8.68
CA LYS A 55 11.50 -0.02 8.06
C LYS A 55 11.63 1.06 6.96
N SER A 56 12.72 1.82 6.94
CA SER A 56 13.03 2.80 5.89
C SER A 56 13.89 2.24 4.76
N THR A 57 14.17 0.93 4.77
CA THR A 57 14.97 0.30 3.71
C THR A 57 14.15 0.06 2.45
N PRO A 58 14.78 0.08 1.26
CA PRO A 58 14.10 -0.26 0.01
C PRO A 58 13.54 -1.68 0.03
N PHE A 59 14.20 -2.61 0.72
CA PHE A 59 13.71 -3.97 0.88
C PHE A 59 12.38 -4.05 1.62
N ALA A 60 12.24 -3.30 2.72
CA ALA A 60 10.98 -3.21 3.45
C ALA A 60 9.87 -2.56 2.61
N ALA A 61 10.22 -1.60 1.76
CA ALA A 61 9.30 -0.95 0.83
C ALA A 61 8.77 -1.93 -0.23
N GLY A 62 9.65 -2.73 -0.85
CA GLY A 62 9.25 -3.74 -1.82
C GLY A 62 8.38 -4.85 -1.21
N MET A 63 8.71 -5.33 -0.02
CA MET A 63 7.86 -6.31 0.67
C MET A 63 6.47 -5.73 1.02
N ALA A 64 6.41 -4.46 1.42
CA ALA A 64 5.15 -3.79 1.70
C ALA A 64 4.29 -3.62 0.44
N ALA A 65 4.92 -3.28 -0.69
CA ALA A 65 4.27 -3.19 -1.99
C ALA A 65 3.76 -4.55 -2.48
N GLU A 66 4.56 -5.60 -2.36
CA GLU A 66 4.17 -6.96 -2.74
C GLU A 66 2.96 -7.44 -1.91
N SER A 67 3.00 -7.22 -0.59
CA SER A 67 1.90 -7.59 0.29
C SER A 67 0.61 -6.82 -0.04
N ALA A 68 0.70 -5.51 -0.30
CA ALA A 68 -0.46 -4.71 -0.66
C ALA A 68 -1.01 -5.09 -2.05
N GLY A 69 -0.11 -5.30 -3.03
CA GLY A 69 -0.45 -5.74 -4.37
C GLY A 69 -1.12 -7.11 -4.39
N ARG A 70 -0.65 -8.06 -3.56
CA ARG A 70 -1.29 -9.38 -3.43
C ARG A 70 -2.74 -9.27 -2.94
N GLN A 71 -2.98 -8.48 -1.90
CA GLN A 71 -4.33 -8.21 -1.41
C GLN A 71 -5.19 -7.55 -2.50
N ALA A 72 -4.67 -6.54 -3.20
CA ALA A 72 -5.41 -5.89 -4.29
C ALA A 72 -5.74 -6.84 -5.46
N MET A 73 -4.84 -7.78 -5.79
CA MET A 73 -5.09 -8.81 -6.80
C MET A 73 -6.18 -9.79 -6.37
N GLU A 74 -6.25 -10.16 -5.09
CA GLU A 74 -7.34 -10.98 -4.53
C GLU A 74 -8.70 -10.28 -4.65
N HIS A 75 -8.71 -8.95 -4.59
CA HIS A 75 -9.90 -8.12 -4.84
C HIS A 75 -10.21 -7.87 -6.34
N GLY A 76 -9.48 -8.51 -7.26
CA GLY A 76 -9.76 -8.45 -8.70
C GLY A 76 -9.20 -7.22 -9.43
N MET A 77 -8.26 -6.51 -8.81
CA MET A 77 -7.60 -5.34 -9.40
C MET A 77 -6.59 -5.75 -10.48
N LYS A 78 -6.68 -5.17 -11.69
CA LYS A 78 -5.84 -5.56 -12.85
C LYS A 78 -4.87 -4.48 -13.31
N LYS A 79 -5.25 -3.22 -13.16
CA LYS A 79 -4.47 -2.05 -13.52
C LYS A 79 -4.46 -1.10 -12.34
N VAL A 80 -3.31 -0.51 -12.08
CA VAL A 80 -3.13 0.49 -11.04
C VAL A 80 -2.26 1.62 -11.56
N ASP A 81 -2.68 2.85 -11.33
CA ASP A 81 -1.86 4.04 -11.58
C ASP A 81 -0.99 4.33 -10.36
N VAL A 82 0.32 4.45 -10.55
CA VAL A 82 1.27 4.57 -9.43
C VAL A 82 1.59 6.04 -9.17
N LEU A 83 1.22 6.52 -7.98
CA LEU A 83 1.53 7.87 -7.52
C LEU A 83 2.54 7.83 -6.37
N VAL A 84 3.78 8.21 -6.67
CA VAL A 84 4.84 8.26 -5.65
C VAL A 84 5.03 9.67 -5.10
N LYS A 85 5.07 9.77 -3.77
CA LYS A 85 5.27 11.02 -3.02
C LYS A 85 6.38 10.85 -1.98
N GLY A 86 7.24 11.86 -1.90
CA GLY A 86 8.25 12.01 -0.86
C GLY A 86 9.67 11.56 -1.26
N PRO A 87 10.68 11.95 -0.45
CA PRO A 87 12.10 11.78 -0.78
C PRO A 87 12.71 10.45 -0.28
N GLY A 88 11.92 9.56 0.32
CA GLY A 88 12.43 8.34 0.93
C GLY A 88 13.10 7.39 -0.08
N SER A 89 14.08 6.63 0.40
CA SER A 89 14.87 5.66 -0.39
C SER A 89 14.07 4.47 -0.91
N GLY A 90 12.84 4.26 -0.41
CA GLY A 90 11.94 3.20 -0.86
C GLY A 90 11.06 3.57 -2.06
N ARG A 91 11.29 4.74 -2.67
CA ARG A 91 10.47 5.27 -3.78
C ARG A 91 10.47 4.39 -5.04
N GLU A 92 11.60 3.81 -5.40
CA GLU A 92 11.76 3.05 -6.65
C GLU A 92 11.49 1.55 -6.48
N THR A 93 11.48 1.07 -5.24
CA THR A 93 11.33 -0.36 -4.92
C THR A 93 9.89 -0.73 -4.53
N ALA A 94 9.07 0.26 -4.18
CA ALA A 94 7.67 0.09 -3.84
C ALA A 94 6.75 0.12 -5.07
#